data_AF-A0A6J3LUL7-F1
#
_entry.id   AF-A0A6J3LUL7-F1
#
_cell.length_a   1.000
_cell.length_b   1.000
_cell.length_c   1.000
_cell.angle_alpha   90.00
_cell.angle_beta   90.00
_cell.angle_gamma   90.00
#
_symmetry.space_group_name_H-M   'P 1'
#
loop_
_entity.id
_entity.type
_entity.pdbx_description
1 polymer ?
#
loop_
_entity_poly.entity_id
_entity_poly.type
_entity_poly.pdbx_seq_one_letter_code
_entity_poly.pdbx_strand_id
1 'polypeptide(L)'
;MLEMIANDRSLLIGSNSLQELYTLLQMSGLMDISAMKLPPHVNAGIHAAAFGTTALTNLKRYPNLPNVICVVLIVPRAKLTVITSMSLDQLGTPGLQLNVHDHGTFDNSFFALHTCFGKLLLDKDLALSKIEEDPAGWKGKADLLVSCMIPSFSFLLGREGGTQISLRIIPTVASTPLASTLGMFQCVYQTSVNDHKNVQLLPSLPNVVRSPGLIRGAWDSALPSPAAVHLSLTSGTPEKFTLRATFEQDKEQEDLKNRSPVTVQQVSPCSMAITFGDHSRELRFPFPVNGRRCHTKISRKQCWVEVSVALTSAAQHAGGYTLSPFPLISDRGQLVPWMLGKVNLSKCPLIPSDANLPYLESFIGMSMSQKEKMLNRGEVSISTHEKDFFDFKKSIAVLFIRTQTRLGQRRNTHNVFRMTVNDDCDFLIFTNGIHHDQAVGSICLGAYVLPLTAQTLGSKPEGLGQLFHNPKQIGISISKGEETLWKQAMPALVEQCRYDWEHKPSCEYNIDGVLKCPRSVKHSETPICSCGEGHDTDLLPSEYAFFAPYVTRVAIQILSALPYVEPMAFTMAPEAHATTAKGSGNPMTAFNHAKNSTSNSSQACDYCRSSSRKLSICKGCNAV
;
A
#
# COMPACT_ATOMS: atom_id res chain seq x y z
N MET A 1 -6.53 0.25 -16.98
CA MET A 1 -6.52 -0.57 -15.75
C MET A 1 -7.90 -1.10 -15.40
N LEU A 2 -8.92 -0.26 -15.10
CA LEU A 2 -10.25 -0.76 -14.73
C LEU A 2 -10.91 -1.64 -15.81
N GLU A 3 -10.77 -1.28 -17.08
CA GLU A 3 -11.22 -2.15 -18.18
C GLU A 3 -10.46 -3.47 -18.23
N MET A 4 -9.16 -3.47 -17.90
CA MET A 4 -8.38 -4.70 -17.84
C MET A 4 -8.88 -5.61 -16.71
N ILE A 5 -9.20 -5.03 -15.55
CA ILE A 5 -9.79 -5.77 -14.41
C ILE A 5 -11.18 -6.29 -14.78
N ALA A 6 -12.03 -5.44 -15.36
CA ALA A 6 -13.40 -5.82 -15.74
C ALA A 6 -13.43 -6.88 -16.86
N ASN A 7 -12.43 -6.87 -17.75
CA ASN A 7 -12.30 -7.82 -18.85
C ASN A 7 -11.41 -9.02 -18.52
N ASP A 8 -10.85 -9.09 -17.32
CA ASP A 8 -10.09 -10.26 -16.88
C ASP A 8 -11.02 -11.48 -16.79
N ARG A 9 -10.60 -12.57 -17.40
CA ARG A 9 -11.29 -13.87 -17.39
C ARG A 9 -10.41 -14.97 -16.80
N SER A 10 -9.19 -14.65 -16.38
CA SER A 10 -8.26 -15.58 -15.75
C SER A 10 -8.66 -15.89 -14.30
N LEU A 11 -9.30 -14.94 -13.62
CA LEU A 11 -9.79 -15.08 -12.24
C LEU A 11 -11.29 -15.36 -12.23
N LEU A 12 -11.69 -16.57 -11.87
CA LEU A 12 -13.08 -17.06 -11.91
C LEU A 12 -14.09 -16.15 -11.17
N ILE A 13 -13.67 -15.53 -10.06
CA ILE A 13 -14.51 -14.67 -9.20
C ILE A 13 -13.98 -13.23 -9.10
N GLY A 14 -12.98 -12.86 -9.91
CA GLY A 14 -12.32 -11.56 -9.82
C GLY A 14 -13.27 -10.38 -10.05
N SER A 15 -14.26 -10.56 -10.93
CA SER A 15 -15.27 -9.54 -11.22
C SER A 15 -16.24 -9.27 -10.06
N ASN A 16 -16.38 -10.18 -9.09
CA ASN A 16 -17.32 -10.02 -7.98
C ASN A 16 -16.96 -8.82 -7.09
N SER A 17 -15.68 -8.43 -7.06
CA SER A 17 -15.18 -7.28 -6.27
C SER A 17 -15.23 -5.96 -7.04
N LEU A 18 -15.64 -5.96 -8.30
CA LEU A 18 -15.57 -4.77 -9.17
C LEU A 18 -16.48 -3.63 -8.66
N GLN A 19 -17.65 -4.00 -8.12
CA GLN A 19 -18.59 -3.02 -7.56
C GLN A 19 -18.04 -2.32 -6.32
N GLU A 20 -17.29 -3.03 -5.47
CA GLU A 20 -16.58 -2.39 -4.37
C GLU A 20 -15.53 -1.43 -4.88
N LEU A 21 -14.68 -1.85 -5.83
CA LEU A 21 -13.64 -1.00 -6.40
C LEU A 21 -14.20 0.31 -6.97
N TYR A 22 -15.28 0.23 -7.76
CA TYR A 22 -15.96 1.42 -8.28
C TYR A 22 -16.53 2.30 -7.17
N THR A 23 -17.11 1.70 -6.13
CA THR A 23 -17.67 2.44 -5.00
C THR A 23 -16.58 3.19 -4.23
N LEU A 24 -15.46 2.53 -3.92
CA LEU A 24 -14.34 3.13 -3.20
C LEU A 24 -13.65 4.24 -4.01
N LEU A 25 -13.46 4.04 -5.32
CA LEU A 25 -12.88 5.06 -6.20
C LEU A 25 -13.79 6.29 -6.34
N GLN A 26 -15.10 6.08 -6.47
CA GLN A 26 -16.09 7.15 -6.50
C GLN A 26 -16.13 7.92 -5.17
N MET A 27 -16.18 7.21 -4.04
CA MET A 27 -16.27 7.81 -2.71
C MET A 27 -15.00 8.57 -2.30
N SER A 28 -13.83 8.08 -2.72
CA SER A 28 -12.55 8.76 -2.48
C SER A 28 -12.34 9.98 -3.40
N GLY A 29 -13.12 10.10 -4.47
CA GLY A 29 -12.98 11.17 -5.46
C GLY A 29 -11.81 10.98 -6.42
N LEU A 30 -11.18 9.81 -6.39
CA LEU A 30 -10.09 9.44 -7.29
C LEU A 30 -10.59 9.22 -8.71
N MET A 31 -11.83 8.76 -8.87
CA MET A 31 -12.43 8.58 -10.18
C MET A 31 -13.90 8.91 -10.16
N ASP A 32 -14.35 9.50 -11.26
CA ASP A 32 -15.74 9.76 -11.53
C ASP A 32 -16.36 8.61 -12.33
N ILE A 33 -17.14 7.76 -11.66
CA ILE A 33 -17.81 6.60 -12.24
C ILE A 33 -19.23 7.01 -12.65
N SER A 34 -19.44 7.24 -13.95
CA SER A 34 -20.71 7.72 -14.52
C SER A 34 -21.92 6.89 -14.07
N ALA A 35 -21.78 5.56 -13.98
CA ALA A 35 -22.86 4.67 -13.51
C ALA A 35 -23.31 4.98 -12.07
N MET A 36 -22.39 5.42 -11.20
CA MET A 36 -22.66 5.77 -9.81
C MET A 36 -23.23 7.19 -9.63
N LYS A 37 -23.38 7.96 -10.72
CA LYS A 37 -24.02 9.29 -10.71
C LYS A 37 -25.47 9.26 -11.14
N LEU A 38 -25.85 8.26 -11.93
CA LEU A 38 -27.23 8.08 -12.37
C LEU A 38 -28.11 7.71 -11.17
N PRO A 39 -29.40 8.12 -11.18
CA PRO A 39 -30.35 7.63 -10.20
C PRO A 39 -30.36 6.08 -10.17
N PRO A 40 -30.49 5.43 -9.00
CA PRO A 40 -30.28 3.98 -8.88
C PRO A 40 -31.17 3.15 -9.81
N HIS A 41 -32.43 3.57 -10.00
CA HIS A 41 -33.38 2.87 -10.88
C HIS A 41 -33.01 2.97 -12.36
N VAL A 42 -32.43 4.09 -12.80
CA VAL A 42 -31.92 4.25 -14.17
C VAL A 42 -30.74 3.32 -14.38
N ASN A 43 -29.80 3.30 -13.43
CA ASN A 43 -28.62 2.44 -13.52
C ASN A 43 -29.02 0.95 -13.49
N ALA A 44 -29.96 0.57 -12.61
CA ALA A 44 -30.52 -0.77 -12.57
C ALA A 44 -31.17 -1.16 -13.91
N GLY A 45 -31.92 -0.25 -14.55
CA GLY A 45 -32.50 -0.47 -15.87
C GLY A 45 -31.47 -0.72 -16.97
N ILE A 46 -30.37 0.04 -16.97
CA ILE A 46 -29.25 -0.15 -17.92
C ILE A 46 -28.60 -1.52 -17.72
N HIS A 47 -28.30 -1.88 -16.47
CA HIS A 47 -27.75 -3.18 -16.12
C HIS A 47 -28.71 -4.32 -16.49
N ALA A 48 -30.00 -4.18 -16.17
CA ALA A 48 -31.02 -5.16 -16.47
C ALA A 48 -31.15 -5.44 -17.97
N ALA A 49 -31.13 -4.38 -18.79
CA ALA A 49 -31.12 -4.50 -20.24
C ALA A 49 -29.85 -5.20 -20.77
N ALA A 50 -28.68 -4.88 -20.22
CA ALA A 50 -27.42 -5.47 -20.65
C ALA A 50 -27.30 -6.97 -20.32
N PHE A 51 -27.87 -7.40 -19.18
CA PHE A 51 -27.74 -8.77 -18.66
C PHE A 51 -29.01 -9.62 -18.79
N GLY A 52 -30.06 -9.11 -19.44
CA GLY A 52 -31.31 -9.85 -19.63
C GLY A 52 -32.05 -10.17 -18.32
N THR A 53 -31.94 -9.30 -17.32
CA THR A 53 -32.65 -9.45 -16.02
C THR A 53 -33.74 -8.40 -15.87
N THR A 54 -34.47 -8.42 -14.77
CA THR A 54 -35.48 -7.40 -14.43
C THR A 54 -34.86 -6.30 -13.58
N ALA A 55 -35.37 -5.07 -13.75
CA ALA A 55 -35.07 -3.96 -12.86
C ALA A 55 -36.33 -3.51 -12.14
N LEU A 56 -36.19 -3.20 -10.86
CA LEU A 56 -37.20 -2.57 -10.03
C LEU A 56 -37.02 -1.05 -10.08
N THR A 57 -38.11 -0.32 -9.98
CA THR A 57 -38.08 1.15 -9.89
C THR A 57 -37.73 1.62 -8.48
N ASN A 58 -38.13 0.85 -7.46
CA ASN A 58 -37.82 1.11 -6.07
C ASN A 58 -37.89 -0.18 -5.22
N LEU A 59 -37.42 -0.09 -3.98
CA LEU A 59 -37.76 -1.05 -2.93
C LEU A 59 -38.92 -0.46 -2.11
N LYS A 60 -39.98 -1.24 -1.84
CA LYS A 60 -41.13 -0.76 -1.05
C LYS A 60 -40.73 -0.15 0.29
N ARG A 61 -39.74 -0.74 0.97
CA ARG A 61 -39.21 -0.29 2.27
C ARG A 61 -38.29 0.94 2.15
N TYR A 62 -37.64 1.10 1.00
CA TYR A 62 -36.63 2.13 0.77
C TYR A 62 -36.93 2.83 -0.56
N PRO A 63 -37.98 3.67 -0.60
CA PRO A 63 -38.40 4.30 -1.85
C PRO A 63 -37.37 5.30 -2.39
N ASN A 64 -36.58 5.91 -1.48
CA ASN A 64 -35.58 6.94 -1.80
C ASN A 64 -34.18 6.45 -1.42
N LEU A 65 -33.57 5.63 -2.28
CA LEU A 65 -32.18 5.21 -2.10
C LEU A 65 -31.22 6.22 -2.75
N PRO A 66 -30.18 6.70 -2.03
CA PRO A 66 -29.08 7.41 -2.68
C PRO A 66 -28.26 6.46 -3.57
N ASN A 67 -27.32 6.97 -4.37
CA ASN A 67 -26.55 6.13 -5.30
C ASN A 67 -25.65 5.11 -4.60
N VAL A 68 -25.14 5.47 -3.42
CA VAL A 68 -24.37 4.59 -2.54
C VAL A 68 -25.00 4.64 -1.15
N ILE A 69 -25.19 3.47 -0.54
CA ILE A 69 -25.77 3.31 0.80
C ILE A 69 -24.84 2.52 1.69
N CYS A 70 -24.99 2.68 3.00
CA CYS A 70 -24.46 1.75 3.97
C CYS A 70 -25.45 0.60 4.17
N VAL A 71 -24.99 -0.63 3.95
CA VAL A 71 -25.69 -1.84 4.40
C VAL A 71 -25.19 -2.19 5.78
N VAL A 72 -26.11 -2.33 6.74
CA VAL A 72 -25.81 -2.91 8.06
C VAL A 72 -26.48 -4.27 8.18
N LEU A 73 -25.66 -5.31 8.21
CA LEU A 73 -26.08 -6.69 8.50
C LEU A 73 -25.88 -6.94 9.99
N ILE A 74 -26.96 -7.25 10.70
CA ILE A 74 -26.95 -7.65 12.10
C ILE A 74 -26.89 -9.17 12.14
N VAL A 75 -25.74 -9.71 12.52
CA VAL A 75 -25.50 -11.15 12.60
C VAL A 75 -25.81 -11.60 14.02
N PRO A 76 -26.86 -12.43 14.21
CA PRO A 76 -27.24 -12.88 15.54
C PRO A 76 -26.09 -13.61 16.24
N ARG A 77 -25.90 -13.34 17.53
CA ARG A 77 -24.83 -13.93 18.36
C ARG A 77 -24.71 -15.45 18.22
N ALA A 78 -25.84 -16.14 18.20
CA ALA A 78 -25.91 -17.60 18.07
C ALA A 78 -25.40 -18.13 16.72
N LYS A 79 -25.33 -17.29 15.68
CA LYS A 79 -24.78 -17.69 14.36
C LYS A 79 -23.26 -17.62 14.32
N LEU A 80 -22.65 -16.90 15.25
CA LEU A 80 -21.19 -16.82 15.38
C LEU A 80 -20.61 -18.02 16.14
N THR A 81 -21.46 -18.89 16.69
CA THR A 81 -21.00 -20.08 17.42
C THR A 81 -20.06 -20.94 16.60
N VAL A 82 -20.26 -21.00 15.28
CA VAL A 82 -19.38 -21.72 14.35
C VAL A 82 -17.93 -21.18 14.36
N ILE A 83 -17.76 -19.89 14.61
CA ILE A 83 -16.44 -19.24 14.73
C ILE A 83 -15.92 -19.45 16.15
N THR A 84 -16.75 -19.24 17.17
CA THR A 84 -16.32 -19.28 18.58
C THR A 84 -16.12 -20.70 19.12
N SER A 85 -16.67 -21.72 18.47
CA SER A 85 -16.51 -23.13 18.87
C SER A 85 -15.21 -23.76 18.39
N MET A 86 -14.54 -23.13 17.42
CA MET A 86 -13.26 -23.61 16.88
C MET A 86 -12.10 -23.09 17.75
N SER A 87 -11.01 -23.87 17.82
CA SER A 87 -9.78 -23.34 18.42
C SER A 87 -9.19 -22.25 17.52
N LEU A 88 -8.43 -21.32 18.10
CA LEU A 88 -7.75 -20.28 17.33
C LEU A 88 -6.78 -20.88 16.29
N ASP A 89 -6.15 -22.02 16.61
CA ASP A 89 -5.26 -22.73 15.68
C ASP A 89 -6.01 -23.30 14.47
N GLN A 90 -7.26 -23.74 14.65
CA GLN A 90 -8.10 -24.25 13.56
C GLN A 90 -8.72 -23.13 12.74
N LEU A 91 -9.14 -22.06 13.41
CA LEU A 91 -9.79 -20.92 12.78
C LEU A 91 -8.79 -20.07 11.98
N GLY A 92 -7.58 -19.88 12.53
CA GLY A 92 -6.59 -18.95 12.01
C GLY A 92 -7.07 -17.50 12.09
N THR A 93 -6.70 -16.69 11.09
CA THR A 93 -7.15 -15.30 10.93
C THR A 93 -7.92 -15.11 9.61
N PRO A 94 -9.12 -15.71 9.50
CA PRO A 94 -9.88 -15.68 8.26
C PRO A 94 -10.32 -14.25 7.95
N GLY A 95 -10.11 -13.81 6.71
CA GLY A 95 -10.72 -12.58 6.24
C GLY A 95 -12.25 -12.74 6.14
N LEU A 96 -12.98 -11.65 6.40
CA LEU A 96 -14.42 -11.60 6.23
C LEU A 96 -14.78 -10.85 4.96
N GLN A 97 -15.88 -11.25 4.33
CA GLN A 97 -16.49 -10.50 3.24
C GLN A 97 -18.01 -10.42 3.44
N LEU A 98 -18.58 -9.29 3.07
CA LEU A 98 -20.02 -9.14 2.91
C LEU A 98 -20.35 -9.41 1.44
N ASN A 99 -21.39 -10.18 1.20
CA ASN A 99 -21.77 -10.57 -0.14
C ASN A 99 -23.24 -10.24 -0.39
N VAL A 100 -23.50 -9.50 -1.48
CA VAL A 100 -24.85 -9.16 -1.96
C VAL A 100 -25.05 -9.91 -3.26
N HIS A 101 -26.07 -10.77 -3.28
CA HIS A 101 -26.31 -11.64 -4.43
C HIS A 101 -27.80 -11.85 -4.67
N ASP A 102 -28.14 -12.15 -5.90
CA ASP A 102 -29.46 -12.64 -6.31
C ASP A 102 -29.26 -13.92 -7.13
N HIS A 103 -29.99 -14.98 -6.78
CA HIS A 103 -29.75 -16.30 -7.34
C HIS A 103 -29.94 -16.31 -8.85
N GLY A 104 -28.85 -16.56 -9.59
CA GLY A 104 -28.84 -16.61 -11.05
C GLY A 104 -28.70 -15.25 -11.74
N THR A 105 -28.63 -14.14 -11.00
CA THR A 105 -28.48 -12.79 -11.59
C THR A 105 -27.09 -12.20 -11.33
N PHE A 106 -26.66 -12.11 -10.07
CA PHE A 106 -25.37 -11.52 -9.72
C PHE A 106 -24.87 -12.01 -8.35
N ASP A 107 -23.55 -11.91 -8.13
CA ASP A 107 -22.89 -12.17 -6.85
C ASP A 107 -21.75 -11.13 -6.70
N ASN A 108 -21.92 -10.17 -5.78
CA ASN A 108 -20.96 -9.09 -5.53
C ASN A 108 -20.38 -9.22 -4.13
N SER A 109 -19.05 -9.13 -4.02
CA SER A 109 -18.28 -9.26 -2.78
C SER A 109 -17.68 -7.92 -2.36
N PHE A 110 -17.77 -7.62 -1.07
CA PHE A 110 -17.28 -6.41 -0.44
C PHE A 110 -16.42 -6.77 0.77
N PHE A 111 -15.25 -6.15 0.87
CA PHE A 111 -14.17 -6.43 1.82
C PHE A 111 -13.88 -5.22 2.73
N ALA A 112 -14.27 -4.00 2.35
CA ALA A 112 -14.19 -2.79 3.15
C ALA A 112 -15.30 -2.78 4.24
N LEU A 113 -15.12 -3.64 5.24
CA LEU A 113 -16.08 -3.88 6.30
C LEU A 113 -15.75 -3.08 7.56
N HIS A 114 -16.77 -2.51 8.19
CA HIS A 114 -16.73 -2.04 9.57
C HIS A 114 -17.48 -3.04 10.44
N THR A 115 -16.79 -3.60 11.44
CA THR A 115 -17.38 -4.62 12.32
C THR A 115 -17.27 -4.20 13.78
N CYS A 116 -18.34 -4.40 14.54
CA CYS A 116 -18.36 -4.21 15.99
C CYS A 116 -19.48 -5.04 16.62
N PHE A 117 -19.32 -5.40 17.89
CA PHE A 117 -20.42 -5.97 18.66
C PHE A 117 -21.23 -4.84 19.28
N GLY A 118 -22.55 -4.91 19.23
CA GLY A 118 -23.36 -3.85 19.80
C GLY A 118 -24.80 -3.83 19.32
N LYS A 119 -25.44 -2.69 19.54
CA LYS A 119 -26.81 -2.43 19.13
C LYS A 119 -26.88 -1.23 18.20
N LEU A 120 -27.55 -1.42 17.07
CA LEU A 120 -27.88 -0.35 16.14
C LEU A 120 -29.09 0.43 16.67
N LEU A 121 -28.91 1.74 16.84
CA LEU A 121 -29.95 2.68 17.21
C LEU A 121 -30.28 3.53 15.99
N LEU A 122 -31.55 3.54 15.62
CA LEU A 122 -32.06 4.25 14.45
C LEU A 122 -32.98 5.38 14.91
N ASP A 123 -32.80 6.56 14.32
CA ASP A 123 -33.80 7.62 14.40
C ASP A 123 -35.00 7.31 13.48
N LYS A 124 -36.15 7.95 13.70
CA LYS A 124 -37.42 7.71 13.00
C LYS A 124 -37.30 7.83 11.48
N ASP A 125 -36.43 8.73 11.00
CA ASP A 125 -36.25 9.01 9.58
C ASP A 125 -35.03 8.31 8.96
N LEU A 126 -34.34 7.43 9.72
CA LEU A 126 -33.09 6.76 9.31
C LEU A 126 -31.94 7.70 8.90
N ALA A 127 -32.12 9.01 9.06
CA ALA A 127 -31.13 10.03 8.72
C ALA A 127 -29.93 10.04 9.68
N LEU A 128 -30.17 9.67 10.94
CA LEU A 128 -29.15 9.51 11.96
C LEU A 128 -29.19 8.07 12.47
N SER A 129 -28.03 7.42 12.45
CA SER A 129 -27.85 6.08 12.99
C SER A 129 -26.64 6.08 13.92
N LYS A 130 -26.80 5.43 15.07
CA LYS A 130 -25.76 5.32 16.10
C LYS A 130 -25.55 3.86 16.46
N ILE A 131 -24.32 3.49 16.76
CA ILE A 131 -24.01 2.19 17.36
C ILE A 131 -23.66 2.42 18.83
N GLU A 132 -24.33 1.64 19.68
CA GLU A 132 -23.92 1.42 21.06
C GLU A 132 -23.11 0.13 21.12
N GLU A 133 -21.78 0.26 21.20
CA GLU A 133 -20.87 -0.88 21.20
C GLU A 133 -20.91 -1.66 22.52
N ASP A 134 -20.88 -2.98 22.43
CA ASP A 134 -20.69 -3.88 23.57
C ASP A 134 -19.19 -3.96 23.89
N PRO A 135 -18.73 -3.33 24.99
CA PRO A 135 -17.30 -3.27 25.32
C PRO A 135 -16.72 -4.65 25.64
N ALA A 136 -17.55 -5.65 25.95
CA ALA A 136 -17.10 -7.01 26.18
C ALA A 136 -16.80 -7.78 24.87
N GLY A 137 -17.15 -7.22 23.70
CA GLY A 137 -16.80 -7.74 22.39
C GLY A 137 -17.15 -9.22 22.22
N TRP A 138 -16.16 -10.06 21.91
CA TRP A 138 -16.33 -11.52 21.78
C TRP A 138 -16.81 -12.22 23.08
N LYS A 139 -16.55 -11.64 24.25
CA LYS A 139 -17.01 -12.16 25.56
C LYS A 139 -18.39 -11.65 25.97
N GLY A 140 -18.93 -10.67 25.23
CA GLY A 140 -20.23 -10.05 25.50
C GLY A 140 -21.42 -10.91 25.09
N LYS A 141 -22.56 -10.26 24.87
CA LYS A 141 -23.80 -10.93 24.43
C LYS A 141 -24.45 -10.28 23.22
N ALA A 142 -23.96 -9.12 22.80
CA ALA A 142 -24.51 -8.41 21.66
C ALA A 142 -24.27 -9.14 20.33
N ASP A 143 -25.15 -8.85 19.39
CA ASP A 143 -25.02 -9.28 17.99
C ASP A 143 -23.84 -8.57 17.33
N LEU A 144 -23.31 -9.17 16.26
CA LEU A 144 -22.26 -8.55 15.45
C LEU A 144 -22.90 -7.67 14.38
N LEU A 145 -22.55 -6.40 14.37
CA LEU A 145 -22.91 -5.47 13.31
C LEU A 145 -21.81 -5.49 12.26
N VAL A 146 -22.17 -5.74 11.01
CA VAL A 146 -21.27 -5.69 9.85
C VAL A 146 -21.80 -4.62 8.90
N SER A 147 -21.03 -3.56 8.71
CA SER A 147 -21.41 -2.41 7.89
C SER A 147 -20.49 -2.23 6.69
N CYS A 148 -21.04 -1.92 5.52
CA CYS A 148 -20.27 -1.70 4.30
C CYS A 148 -21.01 -0.74 3.35
N MET A 149 -20.25 0.03 2.56
CA MET A 149 -20.80 0.94 1.54
C MET A 149 -20.98 0.21 0.22
N ILE A 150 -22.19 0.24 -0.34
CA ILE A 150 -22.62 -0.57 -1.48
C ILE A 150 -23.42 0.30 -2.46
N PRO A 151 -23.28 0.09 -3.77
CA PRO A 151 -24.07 0.80 -4.75
C PRO A 151 -25.53 0.33 -4.74
N SER A 152 -26.45 1.29 -4.62
CA SER A 152 -27.86 0.98 -4.36
C SER A 152 -28.58 0.29 -5.52
N PHE A 153 -28.10 0.49 -6.75
CA PHE A 153 -28.72 -0.11 -7.93
C PHE A 153 -28.71 -1.65 -7.86
N SER A 154 -27.75 -2.26 -7.14
CA SER A 154 -27.67 -3.71 -6.98
C SER A 154 -28.89 -4.30 -6.28
N PHE A 155 -29.57 -3.54 -5.41
CA PHE A 155 -30.80 -3.98 -4.74
C PHE A 155 -32.06 -3.79 -5.58
N LEU A 156 -31.94 -3.16 -6.75
CA LEU A 156 -33.02 -2.96 -7.70
C LEU A 156 -32.94 -3.93 -8.88
N LEU A 157 -32.01 -4.90 -8.85
CA LEU A 157 -31.87 -5.93 -9.87
C LEU A 157 -32.61 -7.21 -9.46
N GLY A 158 -33.19 -7.89 -10.45
CA GLY A 158 -33.90 -9.15 -10.25
C GLY A 158 -35.32 -8.95 -9.76
N ARG A 159 -35.84 -9.96 -9.04
CA ARG A 159 -37.21 -9.97 -8.51
C ARG A 159 -37.23 -9.33 -7.13
N GLU A 160 -38.34 -8.66 -6.80
CA GLU A 160 -38.53 -8.11 -5.46
C GLU A 160 -38.40 -9.22 -4.40
N GLY A 161 -37.47 -9.04 -3.45
CA GLY A 161 -37.16 -10.01 -2.40
C GLY A 161 -36.20 -11.14 -2.79
N GLY A 162 -35.72 -11.19 -4.04
CA GLY A 162 -34.70 -12.15 -4.48
C GLY A 162 -33.32 -11.90 -3.86
N THR A 163 -32.98 -10.62 -3.64
CA THR A 163 -31.67 -10.22 -3.11
C THR A 163 -31.43 -10.72 -1.69
N GLN A 164 -30.30 -11.40 -1.52
CA GLN A 164 -29.77 -11.91 -0.26
C GLN A 164 -28.49 -11.17 0.13
N ILE A 165 -28.27 -11.06 1.42
CA ILE A 165 -27.07 -10.51 2.03
C ILE A 165 -26.47 -11.57 2.92
N SER A 166 -25.17 -11.82 2.79
CA SER A 166 -24.47 -12.83 3.58
C SER A 166 -23.13 -12.34 4.09
N LEU A 167 -22.81 -12.72 5.32
CA LEU A 167 -21.46 -12.69 5.87
C LEU A 167 -20.78 -14.01 5.54
N ARG A 168 -19.66 -13.95 4.81
CA ARG A 168 -18.87 -15.12 4.41
C ARG A 168 -17.43 -14.96 4.87
N ILE A 169 -16.74 -16.08 5.07
CA ILE A 169 -15.28 -16.09 5.16
C ILE A 169 -14.71 -16.08 3.74
N ILE A 170 -13.60 -15.36 3.55
CA ILE A 170 -12.92 -15.31 2.25
C ILE A 170 -12.39 -16.72 1.94
N PRO A 171 -12.79 -17.33 0.80
CA PRO A 171 -12.31 -18.64 0.42
C PRO A 171 -10.84 -18.55 -0.01
N THR A 172 -9.96 -19.07 0.84
CA THR A 172 -8.52 -19.17 0.62
C THR A 172 -8.07 -20.58 0.96
N VAL A 173 -6.86 -20.96 0.54
CA VAL A 173 -6.27 -22.25 0.95
C VAL A 173 -6.29 -22.40 2.47
N ALA A 174 -6.00 -21.31 3.21
CA ALA A 174 -6.00 -21.28 4.67
C ALA A 174 -7.39 -21.50 5.29
N SER A 175 -8.48 -21.08 4.62
CA SER A 175 -9.85 -21.29 5.10
C SER A 175 -10.50 -22.58 4.59
N THR A 176 -9.82 -23.37 3.75
CA THR A 176 -10.33 -24.66 3.24
C THR A 176 -10.85 -25.59 4.34
N PRO A 177 -10.19 -25.73 5.51
CA PRO A 177 -10.71 -26.59 6.59
C PRO A 177 -12.12 -26.18 7.05
N LEU A 178 -12.46 -24.90 6.95
CA LEU A 178 -13.76 -24.35 7.36
C LEU A 178 -14.90 -24.74 6.40
N ALA A 179 -14.59 -25.16 5.17
CA ALA A 179 -15.61 -25.56 4.19
C ALA A 179 -16.42 -26.79 4.65
N SER A 180 -15.83 -27.66 5.48
CA SER A 180 -16.52 -28.78 6.10
C SER A 180 -17.69 -28.35 7.00
N THR A 181 -17.60 -27.16 7.60
CA THR A 181 -18.55 -26.65 8.58
C THR A 181 -19.46 -25.57 7.98
N LEU A 182 -18.90 -24.67 7.17
CA LEU A 182 -19.59 -23.52 6.57
C LEU A 182 -20.05 -23.76 5.12
N GLY A 183 -19.78 -24.94 4.57
CA GLY A 183 -20.03 -25.28 3.18
C GLY A 183 -19.05 -24.61 2.21
N MET A 184 -19.23 -24.89 0.92
CA MET A 184 -18.35 -24.39 -0.15
C MET A 184 -18.31 -22.86 -0.26
N PHE A 185 -19.40 -22.18 0.13
CA PHE A 185 -19.49 -20.72 0.12
C PHE A 185 -18.99 -20.06 1.42
N GLN A 186 -18.49 -20.85 2.37
CA GLN A 186 -18.00 -20.42 3.66
C GLN A 186 -18.92 -19.41 4.37
N CYS A 187 -20.23 -19.67 4.33
CA CYS A 187 -21.26 -18.75 4.76
C CYS A 187 -21.50 -18.85 6.27
N VAL A 188 -21.23 -17.76 6.99
CA VAL A 188 -21.46 -17.66 8.44
C VAL A 188 -22.92 -17.34 8.73
N TYR A 189 -23.47 -16.39 7.98
CA TYR A 189 -24.87 -15.96 8.12
C TYR A 189 -25.39 -15.40 6.81
N GLN A 190 -26.64 -15.70 6.48
CA GLN A 190 -27.32 -15.18 5.29
C GLN A 190 -28.77 -14.87 5.64
N THR A 191 -29.27 -13.77 5.07
CA THR A 191 -30.69 -13.40 5.14
C THR A 191 -31.10 -12.57 3.93
N SER A 192 -32.41 -12.35 3.77
CA SER A 192 -32.97 -11.52 2.70
C SER A 192 -32.80 -10.03 3.03
N VAL A 193 -32.68 -9.18 2.02
CA VAL A 193 -32.77 -7.71 2.19
C VAL A 193 -34.10 -7.28 2.83
N ASN A 194 -35.13 -8.12 2.71
CA ASN A 194 -36.45 -7.92 3.34
C ASN A 194 -36.49 -8.34 4.81
N ASP A 195 -35.41 -8.86 5.39
CA ASP A 195 -35.35 -9.13 6.82
C ASP A 195 -35.19 -7.81 7.60
N HIS A 196 -36.32 -7.28 8.06
CA HIS A 196 -36.39 -6.01 8.77
C HIS A 196 -35.62 -5.99 10.09
N LYS A 197 -35.40 -7.16 10.69
CA LYS A 197 -34.71 -7.28 11.96
C LYS A 197 -33.21 -7.26 11.74
N ASN A 198 -32.72 -7.96 10.72
CA ASN A 198 -31.29 -8.21 10.55
C ASN A 198 -30.63 -7.39 9.44
N VAL A 199 -31.39 -6.65 8.63
CA VAL A 199 -30.84 -5.79 7.56
C VAL A 199 -31.42 -4.39 7.62
N GLN A 200 -30.51 -3.40 7.63
CA GLN A 200 -30.83 -1.98 7.46
C GLN A 200 -30.05 -1.39 6.28
N LEU A 201 -30.74 -0.62 5.44
CA LEU A 201 -30.15 0.19 4.38
C LEU A 201 -30.17 1.65 4.84
N LEU A 202 -29.00 2.25 4.97
CA LEU A 202 -28.81 3.59 5.55
C LEU A 202 -28.14 4.51 4.52
N PRO A 203 -28.40 5.83 4.55
CA PRO A 203 -27.76 6.78 3.64
C PRO A 203 -26.27 6.99 3.93
N SER A 204 -25.81 6.70 5.15
CA SER A 204 -24.42 6.84 5.61
C SER A 204 -24.05 5.74 6.61
N LEU A 205 -22.75 5.59 6.88
CA LEU A 205 -22.26 4.73 7.96
C LEU A 205 -22.85 5.17 9.32
N PRO A 206 -23.14 4.23 10.23
CA PRO A 206 -23.51 4.59 11.60
C PRO A 206 -22.42 5.39 12.32
N ASN A 207 -22.82 6.24 13.26
CA ASN A 207 -21.98 7.21 13.98
C ASN A 207 -21.39 8.33 13.12
N VAL A 208 -21.71 8.39 11.83
CA VAL A 208 -21.22 9.40 10.90
C VAL A 208 -22.32 10.43 10.63
N VAL A 209 -22.25 11.56 11.35
CA VAL A 209 -23.26 12.66 11.30
C VAL A 209 -23.16 13.48 10.00
N ARG A 210 -22.01 13.44 9.34
CA ARG A 210 -21.81 13.98 7.99
C ARG A 210 -21.24 12.86 7.16
N SER A 211 -21.90 12.47 6.05
CA SER A 211 -21.25 11.64 5.02
C SER A 211 -19.82 12.13 4.88
N PRO A 212 -18.79 11.25 4.89
CA PRO A 212 -17.45 11.70 4.59
C PRO A 212 -17.60 12.46 3.29
N GLY A 213 -17.49 13.79 3.34
CA GLY A 213 -17.39 14.55 2.12
C GLY A 213 -16.28 13.85 1.36
N LEU A 214 -16.43 13.73 0.04
CA LEU A 214 -15.28 13.43 -0.81
C LEU A 214 -14.09 14.10 -0.14
N ILE A 215 -13.07 13.33 0.25
CA ILE A 215 -11.79 13.93 0.58
C ILE A 215 -11.25 14.41 -0.78
N ARG A 216 -11.95 15.38 -1.39
CA ARG A 216 -11.32 16.55 -1.94
C ARG A 216 -10.54 17.06 -0.74
N GLY A 217 -9.35 16.50 -0.55
CA GLY A 217 -8.26 17.34 -0.12
C GLY A 217 -8.44 18.60 -0.95
N ALA A 218 -8.54 19.73 -0.28
CA ALA A 218 -8.32 20.98 -0.95
C ALA A 218 -6.94 20.81 -1.62
N TRP A 219 -6.93 20.27 -2.83
CA TRP A 219 -5.99 20.64 -3.84
C TRP A 219 -6.38 22.09 -4.00
N ASP A 220 -5.84 22.92 -3.10
CA ASP A 220 -5.94 24.35 -3.23
C ASP A 220 -5.51 24.58 -4.66
N SER A 221 -6.49 24.97 -5.47
CA SER A 221 -6.30 25.31 -6.88
C SER A 221 -5.36 26.52 -7.00
N ALA A 222 -4.92 27.05 -5.85
CA ALA A 222 -3.91 28.04 -5.61
C ALA A 222 -2.51 27.45 -5.36
N LEU A 223 -2.21 26.20 -5.75
CA LEU A 223 -0.83 25.94 -6.16
C LEU A 223 -0.56 26.88 -7.34
N PRO A 224 0.40 27.83 -7.24
CA PRO A 224 0.77 28.66 -8.39
C PRO A 224 1.03 27.70 -9.53
N SER A 225 0.31 27.87 -10.66
CA SER A 225 0.33 26.94 -11.80
C SER A 225 1.72 26.33 -11.92
N PRO A 226 1.92 25.06 -11.53
CA PRO A 226 3.24 24.46 -11.62
C PRO A 226 3.67 24.67 -13.06
N ALA A 227 4.87 25.23 -13.28
CA ALA A 227 5.38 25.50 -14.62
C ALA A 227 5.05 24.28 -15.49
N ALA A 228 4.20 24.48 -16.50
CA ALA A 228 3.45 23.38 -17.11
C ALA A 228 4.42 22.27 -17.53
N VAL A 229 4.35 21.12 -16.85
CA VAL A 229 5.24 20.00 -17.14
C VAL A 229 4.72 19.33 -18.40
N HIS A 230 5.47 19.45 -19.49
CA HIS A 230 5.08 18.82 -20.74
C HIS A 230 5.49 17.34 -20.72
N LEU A 231 4.50 16.45 -20.78
CA LEU A 231 4.72 15.01 -20.93
C LEU A 231 4.74 14.63 -22.42
N SER A 232 5.84 14.04 -22.89
CA SER A 232 5.89 13.44 -24.22
C SER A 232 5.51 11.96 -24.18
N LEU A 233 4.64 11.56 -25.10
CA LEU A 233 4.23 10.17 -25.31
C LEU A 233 4.89 9.62 -26.59
N THR A 234 5.40 8.40 -26.53
CA THR A 234 5.87 7.64 -27.70
C THR A 234 5.00 6.41 -27.82
N SER A 235 4.23 6.31 -28.91
CA SER A 235 3.22 5.26 -29.13
C SER A 235 2.24 5.12 -27.95
N GLY A 236 1.79 6.24 -27.38
CA GLY A 236 0.89 6.27 -26.23
C GLY A 236 1.57 5.99 -24.87
N THR A 237 2.88 5.71 -24.85
CA THR A 237 3.63 5.45 -23.61
C THR A 237 4.36 6.71 -23.14
N PRO A 238 4.20 7.12 -21.86
CA PRO A 238 4.98 8.21 -21.26
C PRO A 238 6.49 7.98 -21.36
N GLU A 239 7.23 8.93 -21.98
CA GLU A 239 8.68 8.80 -22.18
C GLU A 239 9.48 9.87 -21.45
N LYS A 240 9.14 11.16 -21.59
CA LYS A 240 9.92 12.27 -21.02
C LYS A 240 9.03 13.36 -20.45
N PHE A 241 9.49 13.98 -19.39
CA PHE A 241 8.98 15.28 -18.96
C PHE A 241 9.89 16.38 -19.49
N THR A 242 9.31 17.52 -19.82
CA THR A 242 10.03 18.74 -20.15
C THR A 242 9.51 19.89 -19.32
N LEU A 243 10.41 20.62 -18.67
CA LEU A 243 10.10 21.78 -17.84
C LEU A 243 11.08 22.91 -18.18
N ARG A 244 10.56 24.13 -18.30
CA ARG A 244 11.36 25.33 -18.56
C ARG A 244 11.38 26.23 -17.32
N ALA A 245 12.58 26.60 -16.90
CA ALA A 245 12.81 27.63 -15.90
C ALA A 245 13.25 28.92 -16.60
N THR A 246 12.47 29.98 -16.41
CA THR A 246 12.82 31.35 -16.85
C THR A 246 13.36 32.13 -15.67
N PHE A 247 14.51 32.79 -15.85
CA PHE A 247 15.21 33.56 -14.82
C PHE A 247 14.92 35.05 -15.02
N GLU A 248 14.29 35.65 -14.03
CA GLU A 248 13.77 37.02 -14.11
C GLU A 248 14.59 38.01 -13.28
N GLN A 249 15.40 37.53 -12.33
CA GLN A 249 16.23 38.40 -11.50
C GLN A 249 17.44 38.91 -12.28
N ASP A 250 17.75 40.20 -12.17
CA ASP A 250 18.82 40.85 -12.93
C ASP A 250 20.17 40.13 -12.80
N LYS A 251 20.53 39.71 -11.57
CA LYS A 251 21.78 38.98 -11.31
C LYS A 251 21.80 37.59 -11.95
N GLU A 252 20.70 36.83 -11.86
CA GLU A 252 20.57 35.53 -12.53
C GLU A 252 20.67 35.68 -14.06
N GLN A 253 20.02 36.71 -14.61
CA GLN A 253 20.07 37.01 -16.03
C GLN A 253 21.47 37.41 -16.49
N GLU A 254 22.15 38.26 -15.73
CA GLU A 254 23.51 38.71 -15.99
C GLU A 254 24.46 37.51 -16.02
N ASP A 255 24.47 36.69 -14.97
CA ASP A 255 25.32 35.49 -14.90
C ASP A 255 25.04 34.52 -16.05
N LEU A 256 23.77 34.30 -16.38
CA LEU A 256 23.39 33.42 -17.49
C LEU A 256 23.78 34.00 -18.86
N LYS A 257 23.67 35.32 -19.06
CA LYS A 257 24.11 36.03 -20.29
C LYS A 257 25.63 36.03 -20.41
N ASN A 258 26.35 36.20 -19.30
CA ASN A 258 27.81 36.20 -19.19
C ASN A 258 28.44 34.81 -19.31
N ARG A 259 27.66 33.83 -19.79
CA ARG A 259 28.12 32.47 -20.11
C ARG A 259 28.59 31.65 -18.90
N SER A 260 28.09 31.95 -17.70
CA SER A 260 28.32 31.09 -16.54
C SER A 260 28.00 29.62 -16.89
N PRO A 261 28.87 28.66 -16.50
CA PRO A 261 28.64 27.24 -16.73
C PRO A 261 27.32 26.82 -16.07
N VAL A 262 26.46 26.16 -16.85
CA VAL A 262 25.19 25.64 -16.35
C VAL A 262 25.35 24.14 -16.14
N THR A 263 25.10 23.69 -14.91
CA THR A 263 25.06 22.28 -14.55
C THR A 263 23.64 21.89 -14.20
N VAL A 264 23.21 20.72 -14.67
CA VAL A 264 21.89 20.17 -14.39
C VAL A 264 22.08 18.77 -13.80
N GLN A 265 21.60 18.56 -12.59
CA GLN A 265 21.79 17.30 -11.87
C GLN A 265 20.52 16.86 -11.16
N GLN A 266 20.32 15.55 -11.06
CA GLN A 266 19.20 15.02 -10.29
C GLN A 266 19.52 15.09 -8.80
N VAL A 267 18.61 15.69 -8.02
CA VAL A 267 18.80 15.92 -6.57
C VAL A 267 17.80 15.16 -5.70
N SER A 268 16.70 14.69 -6.29
CA SER A 268 15.71 13.83 -5.63
C SER A 268 15.14 12.83 -6.64
N PRO A 269 14.36 11.81 -6.20
CA PRO A 269 13.67 10.91 -7.12
C PRO A 269 12.88 11.64 -8.22
N CYS A 270 12.25 12.76 -7.87
CA CYS A 270 11.35 13.53 -8.72
C CYS A 270 11.86 14.96 -9.04
N SER A 271 13.12 15.30 -8.77
CA SER A 271 13.62 16.66 -8.96
C SER A 271 14.98 16.75 -9.63
N MET A 272 15.15 17.77 -10.47
CA MET A 272 16.43 18.18 -11.07
C MET A 272 16.80 19.58 -10.57
N ALA A 273 18.05 19.84 -10.22
CA ALA A 273 18.55 21.17 -9.91
C ALA A 273 19.35 21.74 -11.09
N ILE A 274 19.05 22.98 -11.45
CA ILE A 274 19.87 23.81 -12.35
C ILE A 274 20.75 24.68 -11.48
N THR A 275 22.06 24.67 -11.70
CA THR A 275 23.02 25.53 -11.00
C THR A 275 23.92 26.27 -12.00
N PHE A 276 24.16 27.56 -11.76
CA PHE A 276 25.09 28.40 -12.51
C PHE A 276 25.47 29.63 -11.69
N GLY A 277 26.75 30.03 -11.71
CA GLY A 277 27.24 31.06 -10.79
C GLY A 277 26.94 30.66 -9.33
N ASP A 278 26.39 31.59 -8.56
CA ASP A 278 25.93 31.36 -7.19
C ASP A 278 24.42 30.99 -7.12
N HIS A 279 23.81 30.71 -8.26
CA HIS A 279 22.37 30.48 -8.37
C HIS A 279 22.02 29.00 -8.47
N SER A 280 20.90 28.62 -7.84
CA SER A 280 20.34 27.28 -7.88
C SER A 280 18.82 27.33 -7.99
N ARG A 281 18.25 26.55 -8.92
CA ARG A 281 16.81 26.40 -9.08
C ARG A 281 16.41 24.94 -9.23
N GLU A 282 15.52 24.48 -8.36
CA GLU A 282 14.96 23.13 -8.39
C GLU A 282 13.75 23.06 -9.34
N LEU A 283 13.74 22.04 -10.19
CA LEU A 283 12.61 21.66 -11.04
C LEU A 283 12.00 20.37 -10.49
N ARG A 284 10.70 20.40 -10.21
CA ARG A 284 9.94 19.27 -9.66
C ARG A 284 9.08 18.62 -10.72
N PHE A 285 9.13 17.30 -10.78
CA PHE A 285 8.38 16.46 -11.70
C PHE A 285 7.33 15.66 -10.92
N PRO A 286 6.18 15.32 -11.55
CA PRO A 286 5.10 14.61 -10.87
C PRO A 286 5.41 13.12 -10.64
N PHE A 287 6.39 12.56 -11.35
CA PHE A 287 6.82 11.17 -11.22
C PHE A 287 8.35 11.07 -11.24
N PRO A 288 8.93 9.99 -10.70
CA PRO A 288 10.36 9.80 -10.71
C PRO A 288 10.98 9.84 -12.11
N VAL A 289 12.14 10.47 -12.21
CA VAL A 289 12.85 10.70 -13.47
C VAL A 289 14.23 10.06 -13.46
N ASN A 290 14.83 9.86 -14.64
CA ASN A 290 16.20 9.40 -14.77
C ASN A 290 17.08 10.55 -15.29
N GLY A 291 17.72 11.28 -14.38
CA GLY A 291 18.59 12.41 -14.68
C GLY A 291 19.82 12.05 -15.51
N ARG A 292 20.25 10.77 -15.55
CA ARG A 292 21.32 10.32 -16.45
C ARG A 292 20.88 10.37 -17.92
N ARG A 293 19.57 10.42 -18.16
CA ARG A 293 18.94 10.56 -19.48
C ARG A 293 18.24 11.92 -19.58
N CYS A 294 18.92 12.98 -19.13
CA CYS A 294 18.47 14.35 -19.31
C CYS A 294 19.09 15.01 -20.55
N HIS A 295 18.37 15.97 -21.11
CA HIS A 295 18.80 16.85 -22.17
C HIS A 295 18.44 18.29 -21.79
N THR A 296 19.40 19.20 -21.94
CA THR A 296 19.26 20.60 -21.52
C THR A 296 19.35 21.51 -22.73
N LYS A 297 18.41 22.45 -22.86
CA LYS A 297 18.50 23.58 -23.79
C LYS A 297 18.62 24.88 -23.01
N ILE A 298 19.54 25.74 -23.43
CA ILE A 298 19.84 26.99 -22.75
C ILE A 298 19.64 28.14 -23.73
N SER A 299 18.75 29.07 -23.42
CA SER A 299 18.63 30.33 -24.14
C SER A 299 19.17 31.45 -23.27
N ARG A 300 20.43 31.82 -23.49
CA ARG A 300 21.09 32.89 -22.72
C ARG A 300 20.52 34.27 -23.05
N LYS A 301 20.11 34.51 -24.30
CA LYS A 301 19.49 35.78 -24.73
C LYS A 301 18.11 35.99 -24.08
N GLN A 302 17.34 34.92 -23.94
CA GLN A 302 15.99 34.96 -23.36
C GLN A 302 15.96 34.48 -21.89
N CYS A 303 17.14 34.30 -21.28
CA CYS A 303 17.34 33.89 -19.89
C CYS A 303 16.47 32.71 -19.41
N TRP A 304 16.45 31.61 -20.17
CA TRP A 304 15.77 30.39 -19.73
C TRP A 304 16.60 29.13 -19.96
N VAL A 305 16.33 28.13 -19.13
CA VAL A 305 16.88 26.77 -19.23
C VAL A 305 15.71 25.79 -19.27
N GLU A 306 15.68 24.95 -20.30
CA GLU A 306 14.70 23.89 -20.49
C GLU A 306 15.37 22.55 -20.24
N VAL A 307 14.77 21.73 -19.38
CA VAL A 307 15.25 20.41 -19.01
C VAL A 307 14.22 19.38 -19.45
N SER A 308 14.63 18.51 -20.38
CA SER A 308 13.89 17.32 -20.78
C SER A 308 14.52 16.10 -20.14
N VAL A 309 13.77 15.31 -19.38
CA VAL A 309 14.29 14.16 -18.63
C VAL A 309 13.40 12.95 -18.83
N ALA A 310 14.03 11.78 -19.02
CA ALA A 310 13.29 10.53 -19.17
C ALA A 310 12.54 10.16 -17.88
N LEU A 311 11.32 9.65 -18.02
CA LEU A 311 10.63 8.98 -16.93
C LEU A 311 11.38 7.70 -16.56
N THR A 312 11.29 7.31 -15.29
CA THR A 312 11.71 5.99 -14.85
C THR A 312 10.55 5.26 -14.19
N SER A 313 10.57 3.94 -14.25
CA SER A 313 9.66 3.07 -13.50
C SER A 313 10.45 2.28 -12.45
N ALA A 314 9.80 1.86 -11.38
CA ALA A 314 10.41 1.02 -10.35
C ALA A 314 11.06 -0.26 -10.94
N ALA A 315 10.47 -0.84 -11.99
CA ALA A 315 10.97 -2.05 -12.67
C ALA A 315 12.28 -1.86 -13.45
N GLN A 316 12.68 -0.61 -13.74
CA GLN A 316 13.91 -0.32 -14.47
C GLN A 316 15.15 -0.27 -13.56
N HIS A 317 14.96 -0.27 -12.23
CA HIS A 317 16.02 -0.20 -11.23
C HIS A 317 17.07 0.89 -11.52
N ALA A 318 16.63 2.04 -12.04
CA ALA A 318 17.49 3.13 -12.47
C ALA A 318 16.85 4.51 -12.22
N GLY A 319 17.70 5.53 -12.15
CA GLY A 319 17.26 6.92 -12.01
C GLY A 319 16.77 7.23 -10.59
N GLY A 320 15.65 7.94 -10.49
CA GLY A 320 15.16 8.52 -9.24
C GLY A 320 14.88 7.51 -8.14
N TYR A 321 14.36 6.32 -8.48
CA TYR A 321 14.06 5.27 -7.50
C TYR A 321 15.30 4.75 -6.75
N THR A 322 16.50 4.88 -7.32
CA THR A 322 17.74 4.44 -6.69
C THR A 322 18.48 5.54 -5.93
N LEU A 323 18.03 6.80 -6.01
CA LEU A 323 18.72 7.93 -5.37
C LEU A 323 18.44 8.04 -3.87
N SER A 324 17.17 7.94 -3.50
CA SER A 324 16.73 7.97 -2.10
C SER A 324 15.49 7.09 -1.97
N PRO A 325 15.64 5.81 -1.58
CA PRO A 325 14.53 4.85 -1.51
C PRO A 325 13.57 5.14 -0.35
N PHE A 326 14.01 5.91 0.65
CA PHE A 326 13.24 6.27 1.84
C PHE A 326 13.15 7.80 2.02
N PRO A 327 12.56 8.54 1.05
CA PRO A 327 12.55 9.99 1.12
C PRO A 327 11.62 10.48 2.24
N LEU A 328 12.08 11.49 2.97
CA LEU A 328 11.24 12.34 3.79
C LEU A 328 10.75 13.52 2.96
N ILE A 329 9.49 13.88 3.13
CA ILE A 329 8.92 15.11 2.60
C ILE A 329 8.55 16.05 3.75
N SER A 330 8.54 17.34 3.47
CA SER A 330 7.94 18.32 4.38
C SER A 330 6.51 18.60 3.94
N ASP A 331 5.56 18.33 4.82
CA ASP A 331 4.16 18.72 4.65
C ASP A 331 3.69 19.51 5.87
N ARG A 332 3.22 20.74 5.66
CA ARG A 332 2.73 21.66 6.71
C ARG A 332 3.68 21.78 7.91
N GLY A 333 4.99 21.80 7.66
CA GLY A 333 6.02 21.91 8.69
C GLY A 333 6.37 20.60 9.42
N GLN A 334 5.69 19.49 9.10
CA GLN A 334 6.05 18.16 9.59
C GLN A 334 6.89 17.41 8.57
N LEU A 335 7.84 16.60 9.05
CA LEU A 335 8.51 15.63 8.21
C LEU A 335 7.69 14.34 8.18
N VAL A 336 7.39 13.88 6.96
CA VAL A 336 6.58 12.68 6.73
C VAL A 336 7.39 11.70 5.88
N PRO A 337 7.55 10.45 6.32
CA PRO A 337 8.12 9.42 5.46
C PRO A 337 7.15 9.14 4.32
N TRP A 338 7.62 9.32 3.08
CA TRP A 338 6.74 9.19 1.91
C TRP A 338 6.30 7.75 1.64
N MET A 339 7.17 6.79 1.94
CA MET A 339 6.98 5.37 1.60
C MET A 339 6.58 4.48 2.79
N LEU A 340 6.63 5.00 4.02
CA LEU A 340 6.31 4.25 5.24
C LEU A 340 5.13 4.91 5.95
N GLY A 341 4.14 4.12 6.35
CA GLY A 341 3.01 4.64 7.13
C GLY A 341 3.42 4.97 8.56
N LYS A 342 2.88 6.04 9.16
CA LYS A 342 3.16 6.36 10.58
C LYS A 342 2.63 5.26 11.51
N VAL A 343 3.38 4.95 12.57
CA VAL A 343 3.05 3.92 13.57
C VAL A 343 3.23 4.47 14.97
N ASN A 344 2.14 4.54 15.75
CA ASN A 344 2.23 4.93 17.15
C ASN A 344 2.56 3.70 17.99
N LEU A 345 3.86 3.44 18.19
CA LEU A 345 4.35 2.29 18.94
C LEU A 345 3.80 2.20 20.37
N SER A 346 3.46 3.32 21.00
CA SER A 346 2.88 3.37 22.35
C SER A 346 1.41 2.89 22.37
N LYS A 347 0.72 2.92 21.23
CA LYS A 347 -0.66 2.41 21.06
C LYS A 347 -0.72 1.04 20.38
N CYS A 348 0.34 0.61 19.72
CA CYS A 348 0.39 -0.69 19.06
C CYS A 348 0.52 -1.82 20.09
N PRO A 349 -0.39 -2.82 20.09
CA PRO A 349 -0.30 -3.96 21.01
C PRO A 349 1.01 -4.71 20.86
N LEU A 350 1.71 -4.93 21.98
CA LEU A 350 2.93 -5.73 22.03
C LEU A 350 2.57 -7.22 21.89
N ILE A 351 3.29 -7.94 21.03
CA ILE A 351 3.19 -9.39 20.94
C ILE A 351 3.83 -10.00 22.20
N PRO A 352 3.10 -10.86 22.96
CA PRO A 352 3.60 -11.43 24.21
C PRO A 352 4.95 -12.11 24.03
N SER A 353 5.81 -11.96 25.04
CA SER A 353 7.17 -12.44 24.94
C SER A 353 7.31 -13.96 25.09
N ASP A 354 6.23 -14.71 25.16
CA ASP A 354 6.18 -16.16 25.16
C ASP A 354 5.39 -16.69 23.94
N ALA A 355 4.94 -15.77 23.07
CA ALA A 355 4.19 -16.12 21.88
C ALA A 355 5.09 -16.88 20.90
N ASN A 356 4.66 -18.09 20.55
CA ASN A 356 5.23 -18.80 19.41
C ASN A 356 4.67 -18.18 18.12
N LEU A 357 5.54 -17.61 17.29
CA LEU A 357 5.20 -17.14 15.94
C LEU A 357 5.80 -18.12 14.91
N PRO A 358 5.27 -19.35 14.76
CA PRO A 358 5.83 -20.35 13.85
C PRO A 358 5.78 -19.89 12.38
N TYR A 359 4.92 -18.90 12.08
CA TYR A 359 4.76 -18.35 10.75
C TYR A 359 5.61 -17.09 10.47
N LEU A 360 6.44 -16.62 11.41
CA LEU A 360 7.22 -15.39 11.18
C LEU A 360 8.15 -15.51 9.97
N GLU A 361 8.89 -16.62 9.87
CA GLU A 361 9.76 -16.88 8.72
C GLU A 361 8.97 -17.01 7.42
N SER A 362 7.78 -17.62 7.47
CA SER A 362 6.88 -17.72 6.31
C SER A 362 6.37 -16.35 5.88
N PHE A 363 5.98 -15.50 6.83
CA PHE A 363 5.56 -14.12 6.60
C PHE A 363 6.68 -13.28 5.97
N ILE A 364 7.90 -13.37 6.50
CA ILE A 364 9.08 -12.73 5.91
C ILE A 364 9.32 -13.28 4.50
N GLY A 365 9.21 -14.59 4.29
CA GLY A 365 9.33 -15.22 2.97
C GLY A 365 8.23 -14.81 1.97
N MET A 366 7.06 -14.38 2.44
CA MET A 366 5.98 -13.82 1.62
C MET A 366 6.26 -12.38 1.18
N SER A 367 7.07 -11.64 1.96
CA SER A 367 7.52 -10.29 1.61
C SER A 367 8.59 -10.26 0.51
N MET A 368 9.11 -11.43 0.09
CA MET A 368 10.13 -11.55 -0.94
C MET A 368 9.55 -11.74 -2.34
N SER A 369 10.18 -11.13 -3.33
CA SER A 369 9.90 -11.42 -4.74
C SER A 369 10.44 -12.79 -5.17
N GLN A 370 10.00 -13.27 -6.33
CA GLN A 370 10.54 -14.49 -6.93
C GLN A 370 12.06 -14.35 -7.16
N LYS A 371 12.50 -13.18 -7.65
CA LYS A 371 13.91 -12.87 -7.90
C LYS A 371 14.75 -12.90 -6.62
N GLU A 372 14.25 -12.30 -5.54
CA GLU A 372 14.91 -12.31 -4.24
C GLU A 372 15.05 -13.74 -3.66
N LYS A 373 14.05 -14.61 -3.87
CA LYS A 373 14.17 -16.02 -3.46
C LYS A 373 15.19 -16.81 -4.27
N MET A 374 15.22 -16.63 -5.59
CA MET A 374 16.23 -17.25 -6.46
C MET A 374 17.63 -16.78 -6.06
N LEU A 375 17.79 -15.49 -5.75
CA LEU A 375 19.04 -14.93 -5.27
C LEU A 375 19.45 -15.55 -3.93
N ASN A 376 18.50 -15.72 -2.99
CA ASN A 376 18.78 -16.37 -1.71
C ASN A 376 19.25 -17.83 -1.87
N ARG A 377 18.87 -18.49 -2.97
CA ARG A 377 19.30 -19.86 -3.33
C ARG A 377 20.57 -19.90 -4.17
N GLY A 378 21.12 -18.75 -4.56
CA GLY A 378 22.28 -18.65 -5.45
C GLY A 378 21.98 -19.00 -6.91
N GLU A 379 20.71 -18.95 -7.32
CA GLU A 379 20.25 -19.34 -8.67
C GLU A 379 20.35 -18.20 -9.69
N VAL A 380 20.56 -16.95 -9.25
CA VAL A 380 20.61 -15.76 -10.12
C VAL A 380 21.67 -14.77 -9.65
N SER A 381 22.29 -14.08 -10.61
CA SER A 381 23.17 -12.93 -10.37
C SER A 381 22.44 -11.63 -10.71
N ILE A 382 22.68 -10.59 -9.93
CA ILE A 382 21.98 -9.30 -10.00
C ILE A 382 22.96 -8.14 -9.89
N SER A 383 22.51 -6.90 -10.12
CA SER A 383 23.36 -5.74 -9.93
C SER A 383 23.75 -5.55 -8.45
N THR A 384 24.87 -4.88 -8.19
CA THR A 384 25.35 -4.59 -6.84
C THR A 384 24.30 -3.88 -5.99
N HIS A 385 23.62 -2.87 -6.56
CA HIS A 385 22.57 -2.12 -5.85
C HIS A 385 21.38 -3.01 -5.45
N GLU A 386 20.92 -3.88 -6.34
CA GLU A 386 19.84 -4.82 -6.02
C GLU A 386 20.27 -5.81 -4.93
N LYS A 387 21.54 -6.25 -4.96
CA LYS A 387 22.10 -7.12 -3.92
C LYS A 387 22.14 -6.40 -2.58
N ASP A 388 22.62 -5.17 -2.54
CA ASP A 388 22.68 -4.37 -1.31
C ASP A 388 21.27 -4.15 -0.71
N PHE A 389 20.26 -3.90 -1.55
CA PHE A 389 18.87 -3.77 -1.09
C PHE A 389 18.28 -5.08 -0.57
N PHE A 390 18.59 -6.20 -1.22
CA PHE A 390 18.22 -7.52 -0.73
C PHE A 390 18.90 -7.86 0.61
N ASP A 391 20.19 -7.57 0.74
CA ASP A 391 20.93 -7.80 1.98
C ASP A 391 20.39 -6.91 3.12
N PHE A 392 20.04 -5.65 2.83
CA PHE A 392 19.31 -4.76 3.74
C PHE A 392 17.98 -5.36 4.22
N LYS A 393 17.17 -5.95 3.33
CA LYS A 393 15.95 -6.67 3.72
C LYS A 393 16.27 -7.89 4.60
N LYS A 394 17.37 -8.60 4.34
CA LYS A 394 17.81 -9.74 5.15
C LYS A 394 18.26 -9.32 6.55
N SER A 395 19.00 -8.22 6.71
CA SER A 395 19.37 -7.74 8.03
C SER A 395 18.14 -7.32 8.84
N ILE A 396 17.15 -6.67 8.23
CA ILE A 396 15.84 -6.43 8.87
C ILE A 396 15.19 -7.75 9.31
N ALA A 397 15.11 -8.75 8.43
CA ALA A 397 14.53 -10.06 8.76
C ALA A 397 15.25 -10.73 9.95
N VAL A 398 16.58 -10.63 10.01
CA VAL A 398 17.38 -11.13 11.14
C VAL A 398 17.00 -10.43 12.44
N LEU A 399 16.77 -9.11 12.44
CA LEU A 399 16.31 -8.39 13.64
C LEU A 399 15.00 -8.98 14.18
N PHE A 400 14.03 -9.24 13.30
CA PHE A 400 12.73 -9.83 13.68
C PHE A 400 12.88 -11.25 14.20
N ILE A 401 13.55 -12.14 13.46
CA ILE A 401 13.72 -13.55 13.84
C ILE A 401 14.47 -13.67 15.16
N ARG A 402 15.57 -12.93 15.33
CA ARG A 402 16.38 -12.99 16.56
C ARG A 402 15.66 -12.36 17.74
N THR A 403 14.91 -11.27 17.52
CA THR A 403 14.04 -10.70 18.55
C THR A 403 12.88 -11.65 18.90
N GLN A 404 12.41 -12.51 17.98
CA GLN A 404 11.40 -13.52 18.29
C GLN A 404 11.98 -14.77 18.96
N THR A 405 13.20 -15.21 18.65
CA THR A 405 13.83 -16.35 19.36
C THR A 405 14.00 -16.09 20.87
N ARG A 406 13.90 -14.82 21.29
CA ARG A 406 13.68 -14.35 22.66
C ARG A 406 12.44 -14.96 23.33
N LEU A 407 11.41 -15.31 22.56
CA LEU A 407 10.08 -15.63 23.07
C LEU A 407 9.84 -17.13 23.32
N GLY A 408 10.69 -18.01 22.79
CA GLY A 408 10.55 -19.46 22.98
C GLY A 408 11.53 -20.10 23.97
N GLN A 409 12.70 -19.50 24.21
CA GLN A 409 13.82 -20.16 24.91
C GLN A 409 14.48 -19.19 25.91
N ARG A 410 14.32 -19.46 27.21
CA ARG A 410 14.77 -18.62 28.35
C ARG A 410 16.30 -18.34 28.45
N ARG A 411 17.15 -18.82 27.54
CA ARG A 411 18.61 -18.84 27.76
C ARG A 411 19.49 -17.97 26.85
N ASN A 412 19.08 -17.59 25.65
CA ASN A 412 19.91 -16.79 24.73
C ASN A 412 19.13 -15.58 24.16
N THR A 413 18.98 -14.55 24.98
CA THR A 413 18.24 -13.33 24.63
C THR A 413 19.17 -12.34 23.97
N HIS A 414 18.94 -12.02 22.69
CA HIS A 414 19.70 -10.98 21.99
C HIS A 414 18.79 -9.77 21.76
N ASN A 415 19.10 -8.67 22.44
CA ASN A 415 18.34 -7.42 22.35
C ASN A 415 19.18 -6.27 21.79
N VAL A 416 20.43 -6.56 21.39
CA VAL A 416 21.37 -5.60 20.83
C VAL A 416 22.03 -6.18 19.60
N PHE A 417 21.97 -5.41 18.53
CA PHE A 417 22.52 -5.77 17.23
C PHE A 417 23.58 -4.75 16.86
N ARG A 418 24.79 -5.25 16.59
CA ARG A 418 25.92 -4.46 16.11
C ARG A 418 25.94 -4.53 14.60
N MET A 419 25.78 -3.39 13.94
CA MET A 419 25.94 -3.32 12.49
C MET A 419 27.40 -3.01 12.19
N THR A 420 28.07 -3.93 11.52
CA THR A 420 29.52 -3.86 11.28
C THR A 420 29.86 -3.86 9.80
N VAL A 421 30.74 -2.96 9.38
CA VAL A 421 31.32 -2.89 8.04
C VAL A 421 32.82 -3.11 8.17
N ASN A 422 33.36 -4.16 7.55
CA ASN A 422 34.78 -4.54 7.69
C ASN A 422 35.23 -4.62 9.17
N ASP A 423 34.42 -5.26 10.02
CA ASP A 423 34.60 -5.42 11.47
C ASP A 423 34.50 -4.12 12.31
N ASP A 424 34.33 -2.95 11.68
CA ASP A 424 34.08 -1.69 12.40
C ASP A 424 32.58 -1.46 12.61
N CYS A 425 32.20 -1.05 13.82
CA CYS A 425 30.80 -0.93 14.21
C CYS A 425 30.31 0.50 14.02
N ASP A 426 29.32 0.69 13.14
CA ASP A 426 28.84 2.02 12.76
C ASP A 426 27.66 2.48 13.62
N PHE A 427 26.77 1.56 13.99
CA PHE A 427 25.65 1.83 14.89
C PHE A 427 25.14 0.56 15.57
N LEU A 428 24.37 0.77 16.63
CA LEU A 428 23.72 -0.26 17.42
C LEU A 428 22.21 -0.14 17.30
N ILE A 429 21.52 -1.28 17.28
CA ILE A 429 20.06 -1.35 17.38
C ILE A 429 19.68 -2.10 18.66
N PHE A 430 18.94 -1.45 19.55
CA PHE A 430 18.38 -2.01 20.77
C PHE A 430 16.91 -2.35 20.54
N THR A 431 16.53 -3.62 20.54
CA THR A 431 15.14 -4.02 20.29
C THR A 431 14.34 -4.14 21.57
N ASN A 432 13.12 -3.61 21.59
CA ASN A 432 12.23 -3.69 22.77
C ASN A 432 11.12 -4.72 22.60
N GLY A 433 10.63 -4.98 21.38
CA GLY A 433 9.68 -6.04 21.08
C GLY A 433 8.99 -5.91 19.72
N ILE A 434 8.22 -6.93 19.34
CA ILE A 434 7.42 -6.93 18.10
C ILE A 434 6.00 -6.49 18.47
N HIS A 435 5.45 -5.54 17.74
CA HIS A 435 4.10 -5.02 17.93
C HIS A 435 3.21 -5.33 16.73
N HIS A 436 1.91 -5.43 16.97
CA HIS A 436 0.90 -5.45 15.91
C HIS A 436 0.73 -4.05 15.33
N ASP A 437 1.04 -3.90 14.04
CA ASP A 437 0.72 -2.71 13.27
C ASP A 437 -0.69 -2.86 12.70
N GLN A 438 -1.67 -2.47 13.50
CA GLN A 438 -3.09 -2.63 13.18
C GLN A 438 -3.53 -1.78 11.98
N ALA A 439 -2.83 -0.67 11.70
CA ALA A 439 -3.22 0.25 10.64
C ALA A 439 -3.02 -0.36 9.24
N VAL A 440 -1.96 -1.16 9.07
CA VAL A 440 -1.65 -1.84 7.80
C VAL A 440 -1.82 -3.36 7.86
N GLY A 441 -2.32 -3.90 8.98
CA GLY A 441 -2.52 -5.34 9.16
C GLY A 441 -1.21 -6.14 9.16
N SER A 442 -0.15 -5.59 9.76
CA SER A 442 1.20 -6.16 9.73
C SER A 442 1.83 -6.20 11.13
N ILE A 443 3.13 -6.43 11.20
CA ILE A 443 3.95 -6.32 12.42
C ILE A 443 5.03 -5.25 12.23
N CYS A 444 5.40 -4.60 13.32
CA CYS A 444 6.54 -3.69 13.38
C CYS A 444 7.42 -4.01 14.59
N LEU A 445 8.72 -3.86 14.42
CA LEU A 445 9.69 -4.02 15.50
C LEU A 445 9.94 -2.66 16.13
N GLY A 446 9.63 -2.56 17.42
CA GLY A 446 10.03 -1.41 18.23
C GLY A 446 11.51 -1.52 18.60
N ALA A 447 12.26 -0.46 18.37
CA ALA A 447 13.68 -0.43 18.67
C ALA A 447 14.18 0.99 18.95
N TYR A 448 15.46 1.07 19.32
CA TYR A 448 16.21 2.31 19.43
C TYR A 448 17.52 2.17 18.67
N VAL A 449 17.98 3.25 18.05
CA VAL A 449 19.27 3.28 17.35
C VAL A 449 20.25 4.17 18.11
N LEU A 450 21.51 3.74 18.16
CA LEU A 450 22.64 4.53 18.67
C LEU A 450 23.72 4.63 17.58
N PRO A 451 23.84 5.78 16.90
CA PRO A 451 24.95 6.04 16.00
C PRO A 451 26.28 6.13 16.77
N LEU A 452 27.29 5.38 16.32
CA LEU A 452 28.64 5.42 16.89
C LEU A 452 29.48 6.45 16.14
N THR A 453 29.51 7.67 16.67
CA THR A 453 30.32 8.77 16.12
C THR A 453 31.55 9.01 16.98
N ALA A 454 32.54 9.73 16.46
CA ALA A 454 33.70 10.17 17.25
C ALA A 454 33.30 10.92 18.54
N GLN A 455 32.19 11.69 18.49
CA GLN A 455 31.64 12.38 19.66
C GLN A 455 31.01 11.41 20.66
N THR A 456 30.23 10.44 20.18
CA THR A 456 29.62 9.39 21.02
C THR A 456 30.70 8.53 21.68
N LEU A 457 31.75 8.18 20.94
CA LEU A 457 32.86 7.36 21.40
C LEU A 457 33.80 8.10 22.36
N GLY A 458 34.12 9.36 22.07
CA GLY A 458 35.04 10.17 22.86
C GLY A 458 34.46 10.69 24.18
N SER A 459 33.14 10.76 24.31
CA SER A 459 32.50 11.33 25.50
C SER A 459 32.43 10.37 26.69
N LYS A 460 32.42 9.03 26.51
CA LYS A 460 32.19 8.05 27.62
C LYS A 460 32.76 6.63 27.38
N PRO A 461 34.04 6.35 27.70
CA PRO A 461 34.67 5.05 27.45
C PRO A 461 34.14 3.89 28.33
N GLU A 462 33.68 4.16 29.55
CA GLU A 462 33.28 3.12 30.51
C GLU A 462 32.02 2.34 30.09
N GLY A 463 31.03 3.02 29.49
CA GLY A 463 29.80 2.38 29.01
C GLY A 463 29.99 1.55 27.73
N LEU A 464 30.97 1.91 26.89
CA LEU A 464 31.28 1.20 25.66
C LEU A 464 32.00 -0.13 25.94
N GLY A 465 32.89 -0.16 26.95
CA GLY A 465 33.54 -1.40 27.39
C GLY A 465 32.54 -2.48 27.83
N GLN A 466 31.49 -2.11 28.56
CA GLN A 466 30.41 -3.03 28.95
C GLN A 466 29.61 -3.53 27.74
N LEU A 467 29.50 -2.70 26.70
CA LEU A 467 28.84 -3.07 25.47
C LEU A 467 29.66 -4.14 24.73
N PHE A 468 30.96 -3.95 24.50
CA PHE A 468 31.76 -4.91 23.72
C PHE A 468 31.92 -6.30 24.35
N HIS A 469 31.70 -6.46 25.66
CA HIS A 469 31.83 -7.73 26.38
C HIS A 469 30.50 -8.44 26.67
N ASN A 470 29.37 -7.92 26.16
CA ASN A 470 28.06 -8.49 26.47
C ASN A 470 27.75 -9.73 25.60
N PRO A 471 27.52 -10.93 26.19
CA PRO A 471 27.23 -12.15 25.44
C PRO A 471 25.86 -12.14 24.73
N LYS A 472 25.02 -11.13 24.98
CA LYS A 472 23.69 -10.95 24.38
C LYS A 472 23.68 -10.10 23.11
N GLN A 473 24.83 -9.95 22.47
CA GLN A 473 24.98 -9.18 21.24
C GLN A 473 25.09 -10.07 20.02
N ILE A 474 24.47 -9.62 18.94
CA ILE A 474 24.64 -10.21 17.62
C ILE A 474 25.36 -9.19 16.74
N GLY A 475 26.51 -9.58 16.21
CA GLY A 475 27.13 -8.88 15.08
C GLY A 475 26.40 -9.24 13.79
N ILE A 476 25.95 -8.23 13.06
CA ILE A 476 25.47 -8.37 11.68
C ILE A 476 26.50 -7.67 10.80
N SER A 477 27.24 -8.48 10.03
CA SER A 477 28.17 -7.98 9.02
C SER A 477 27.37 -7.52 7.79
N ILE A 478 27.52 -6.26 7.42
CA ILE A 478 26.80 -5.62 6.34
C ILE A 478 27.76 -5.04 5.30
N SER A 479 27.33 -4.97 4.03
CA SER A 479 28.11 -4.33 2.97
C SER A 479 28.12 -2.80 3.14
N LYS A 480 29.04 -2.10 2.48
CA LYS A 480 29.03 -0.63 2.43
C LYS A 480 27.77 -0.06 1.75
N GLY A 481 27.24 -0.78 0.76
CA GLY A 481 25.99 -0.40 0.10
C GLY A 481 24.79 -0.60 1.01
N GLU A 482 24.77 -1.70 1.76
CA GLU A 482 23.76 -1.97 2.79
C GLU A 482 23.81 -0.95 3.94
N GLU A 483 25.00 -0.56 4.40
CA GLU A 483 25.20 0.53 5.37
C GLU A 483 24.57 1.84 4.86
N THR A 484 24.83 2.18 3.59
CA THR A 484 24.26 3.38 2.97
C THR A 484 22.73 3.32 3.00
N LEU A 485 22.14 2.16 2.70
CA LEU A 485 20.69 1.96 2.75
C LEU A 485 20.12 2.07 4.17
N TRP A 486 20.79 1.49 5.17
CA TRP A 486 20.43 1.68 6.57
C TRP A 486 20.43 3.16 6.96
N LYS A 487 21.49 3.91 6.58
CA LYS A 487 21.59 5.35 6.86
C LYS A 487 20.53 6.18 6.12
N GLN A 488 20.15 5.78 4.91
CA GLN A 488 19.04 6.41 4.18
C GLN A 488 17.67 6.09 4.82
N ALA A 489 17.48 4.87 5.34
CA ALA A 489 16.22 4.43 5.94
C ALA A 489 15.99 5.03 7.34
N MET A 490 17.04 5.14 8.17
CA MET A 490 16.93 5.54 9.57
C MET A 490 16.06 6.78 9.83
N PRO A 491 16.24 7.92 9.12
CA PRO A 491 15.36 9.07 9.30
C PRO A 491 13.88 8.73 9.10
N ALA A 492 13.55 7.95 8.07
CA ALA A 492 12.18 7.52 7.83
C ALA A 492 11.64 6.62 8.94
N LEU A 493 12.48 5.73 9.50
CA LEU A 493 12.12 4.86 10.62
C LEU A 493 11.92 5.63 11.94
N VAL A 494 12.64 6.75 12.13
CA VAL A 494 12.43 7.69 13.26
C VAL A 494 11.13 8.46 13.08
N GLU A 495 10.95 9.13 11.94
CA GLU A 495 9.76 9.94 11.67
C GLU A 495 8.48 9.10 11.59
N GLN A 496 8.60 7.81 11.25
CA GLN A 496 7.50 6.85 11.29
C GLN A 496 6.88 6.72 12.68
N CYS A 497 7.69 6.74 13.75
CA CYS A 497 7.21 6.60 15.13
C CYS A 497 7.25 7.89 15.97
N ARG A 498 7.57 9.04 15.36
CA ARG A 498 7.53 10.35 16.03
C ARG A 498 6.08 10.82 16.19
N TYR A 499 5.59 10.82 17.42
CA TYR A 499 4.25 11.29 17.78
C TYR A 499 4.26 12.37 18.85
N ASP A 500 4.96 12.15 19.96
CA ASP A 500 4.82 12.97 21.17
C ASP A 500 5.97 13.99 21.35
N TRP A 501 6.78 14.19 20.31
CA TRP A 501 7.93 15.10 20.34
C TRP A 501 8.22 15.68 18.95
N GLU A 502 8.71 16.92 18.92
CA GLU A 502 8.82 17.73 17.71
C GLU A 502 10.27 17.98 17.30
N HIS A 503 10.47 18.40 16.05
CA HIS A 503 11.76 18.92 15.62
C HIS A 503 12.03 20.27 16.27
N LYS A 504 13.27 20.49 16.71
CA LYS A 504 13.72 21.79 17.21
C LYS A 504 13.86 22.77 16.03
N PRO A 505 13.73 24.09 16.23
CA PRO A 505 14.03 25.08 15.19
C PRO A 505 15.44 24.95 14.61
N SER A 506 16.39 24.48 15.43
CA SER A 506 17.77 24.20 15.06
C SER A 506 17.99 22.78 14.52
N CYS A 507 16.95 22.09 14.06
CA CYS A 507 17.05 20.73 13.55
C CYS A 507 18.03 20.65 12.37
N GLU A 508 18.93 19.67 12.41
CA GLU A 508 20.01 19.52 11.43
C GLU A 508 19.52 19.07 10.05
N TYR A 509 18.24 18.71 9.93
CA TYR A 509 17.60 18.45 8.64
C TYR A 509 17.18 19.72 7.91
N ASN A 510 17.07 20.86 8.60
CA ASN A 510 16.69 22.13 7.99
C ASN A 510 17.91 23.03 7.87
N ILE A 511 18.42 23.17 6.64
CA ILE A 511 19.54 24.07 6.34
C ILE A 511 19.01 25.14 5.39
N ASP A 512 18.92 26.38 5.86
CA ASP A 512 18.44 27.54 5.10
C ASP A 512 17.04 27.35 4.48
N GLY A 513 16.14 26.64 5.18
CA GLY A 513 14.79 26.33 4.69
C GLY A 513 14.72 25.15 3.72
N VAL A 514 15.85 24.49 3.44
CA VAL A 514 15.93 23.32 2.57
C VAL A 514 16.07 22.06 3.41
N LEU A 515 15.21 21.08 3.14
CA LEU A 515 15.27 19.76 3.76
C LEU A 515 16.50 18.99 3.24
N LYS A 516 17.46 18.74 4.12
CA LYS A 516 18.65 17.92 3.86
C LYS A 516 18.64 16.69 4.78
N CYS A 517 18.11 15.59 4.27
CA CYS A 517 17.98 14.33 5.00
C CYS A 517 18.36 13.15 4.09
N PRO A 518 19.12 12.14 4.58
CA PRO A 518 19.75 12.04 5.90
C PRO A 518 20.83 13.11 6.13
N ARG A 519 21.26 13.28 7.39
CA ARG A 519 22.39 14.19 7.72
C ARG A 519 23.68 13.76 7.02
N SER A 520 23.96 12.46 7.09
CA SER A 520 25.09 11.83 6.41
C SER A 520 24.82 10.36 6.14
N VAL A 521 25.49 9.81 5.13
CA VAL A 521 25.55 8.37 4.84
C VAL A 521 26.98 7.84 4.95
N LYS A 522 27.93 8.64 5.43
CA LYS A 522 29.32 8.22 5.60
C LYS A 522 29.47 7.40 6.88
N HIS A 523 30.35 6.40 6.85
CA HIS A 523 30.73 5.60 8.01
C HIS A 523 31.15 6.48 9.20
N SER A 524 30.77 6.09 10.41
CA SER A 524 30.97 6.79 11.69
C SER A 524 30.36 8.19 11.79
N GLU A 525 29.50 8.59 10.84
CA GLU A 525 28.69 9.80 10.91
C GLU A 525 27.20 9.44 11.14
N THR A 526 26.48 10.31 11.85
CA THR A 526 25.05 10.09 12.15
C THR A 526 24.15 10.45 10.96
N PRO A 527 23.21 9.57 10.58
CA PRO A 527 22.19 9.89 9.58
C PRO A 527 21.02 10.70 10.15
N ILE A 528 20.87 10.73 11.48
CA ILE A 528 19.67 11.23 12.16
C ILE A 528 19.88 12.55 12.92
N CYS A 529 18.84 13.39 12.95
CA CYS A 529 18.81 14.61 13.76
C CYS A 529 18.86 14.32 15.25
N SER A 530 19.44 15.22 16.05
CA SER A 530 19.48 15.11 17.51
C SER A 530 18.14 15.41 18.19
N CYS A 531 17.11 15.78 17.43
CA CYS A 531 15.80 16.11 17.98
C CYS A 531 15.12 14.93 18.68
N GLY A 532 15.52 13.68 18.38
CA GLY A 532 14.94 12.47 18.96
C GLY A 532 15.77 11.75 20.01
N GLU A 533 16.96 12.27 20.30
CA GLU A 533 17.82 11.70 21.33
C GLU A 533 17.15 11.81 22.70
N GLY A 534 17.08 10.69 23.43
CA GLY A 534 16.53 10.66 24.78
C GLY A 534 15.01 10.71 24.89
N HIS A 535 14.29 10.68 23.78
CA HIS A 535 12.83 10.62 23.78
C HIS A 535 12.31 9.18 23.84
N ASP A 536 11.21 8.99 24.59
CA ASP A 536 10.47 7.72 24.71
C ASP A 536 11.31 6.51 25.15
N THR A 537 12.32 6.71 26.00
CA THR A 537 13.31 5.67 26.34
C THR A 537 12.88 4.72 27.45
N ASP A 538 11.64 4.83 27.95
CA ASP A 538 11.14 4.02 29.08
C ASP A 538 11.12 2.52 28.77
N LEU A 539 11.03 2.15 27.49
CA LEU A 539 11.06 0.75 27.03
C LEU A 539 12.46 0.27 26.62
N LEU A 540 13.50 1.08 26.83
CA LEU A 540 14.88 0.62 26.65
C LEU A 540 15.19 -0.41 27.74
N PRO A 541 15.80 -1.57 27.43
CA PRO A 541 16.11 -2.56 28.45
C PRO A 541 17.00 -1.95 29.55
N SER A 542 16.69 -2.25 30.81
CA SER A 542 17.31 -1.62 31.99
C SER A 542 18.84 -1.72 32.01
N GLU A 543 19.39 -2.82 31.47
CA GLU A 543 20.83 -3.03 31.32
C GLU A 543 21.51 -2.03 30.36
N TYR A 544 20.72 -1.32 29.55
CA TYR A 544 21.18 -0.30 28.60
C TYR A 544 20.67 1.10 28.97
N ALA A 545 20.10 1.30 30.16
CA ALA A 545 19.56 2.59 30.59
C ALA A 545 20.58 3.74 30.51
N PHE A 546 21.89 3.43 30.65
CA PHE A 546 22.97 4.39 30.46
C PHE A 546 22.97 5.05 29.07
N PHE A 547 22.50 4.33 28.04
CA PHE A 547 22.41 4.84 26.67
C PHE A 547 21.15 5.65 26.41
N ALA A 548 20.18 5.68 27.32
CA ALA A 548 18.90 6.37 27.13
C ALA A 548 19.06 7.80 26.57
N PRO A 549 19.96 8.67 27.08
CA PRO A 549 20.09 10.04 26.55
C PRO A 549 20.60 10.14 25.10
N TYR A 550 21.11 9.05 24.53
CA TYR A 550 21.82 9.03 23.25
C TYR A 550 21.12 8.21 22.18
N VAL A 551 20.12 7.42 22.56
CA VAL A 551 19.38 6.62 21.60
C VAL A 551 18.21 7.40 21.04
N THR A 552 17.83 7.09 19.80
CA THR A 552 16.60 7.59 19.18
C THR A 552 15.68 6.42 18.87
N ARG A 553 14.40 6.54 19.22
CA ARG A 553 13.39 5.51 18.95
C ARG A 553 13.12 5.37 17.46
N VAL A 554 12.98 4.12 17.00
CA VAL A 554 12.65 3.77 15.61
C VAL A 554 11.57 2.68 15.58
N ALA A 555 10.72 2.72 14.56
CA ALA A 555 9.89 1.59 14.17
C ALA A 555 10.48 0.94 12.92
N ILE A 556 10.73 -0.36 12.95
CA ILE A 556 11.27 -1.11 11.81
C ILE A 556 10.18 -2.03 11.26
N GLN A 557 9.82 -1.89 9.99
CA GLN A 557 8.84 -2.76 9.33
C GLN A 557 9.52 -3.78 8.41
N ILE A 558 8.85 -4.91 8.17
CA ILE A 558 9.24 -5.83 7.09
C ILE A 558 8.91 -5.17 5.75
N LEU A 559 9.93 -5.01 4.91
CA LEU A 559 9.78 -4.42 3.58
C LEU A 559 9.33 -5.49 2.59
N SER A 560 8.18 -5.27 1.95
CA SER A 560 7.64 -6.20 0.96
C SER A 560 8.01 -5.80 -0.46
N ALA A 561 8.31 -6.80 -1.29
CA ALA A 561 8.36 -6.66 -2.73
C ALA A 561 6.99 -6.21 -3.27
N LEU A 562 7.01 -5.50 -4.39
CA LEU A 562 5.82 -4.89 -4.97
C LEU A 562 5.32 -5.74 -6.15
N PRO A 563 4.10 -6.32 -6.08
CA PRO A 563 3.61 -7.27 -7.10
C PRO A 563 3.41 -6.67 -8.49
N TYR A 564 3.28 -5.34 -8.60
CA TYR A 564 3.19 -4.63 -9.87
C TYR A 564 4.56 -4.25 -10.46
N VAL A 565 5.64 -4.47 -9.71
CA VAL A 565 7.03 -4.20 -10.14
C VAL A 565 7.72 -5.50 -10.54
N GLU A 566 7.53 -6.55 -9.76
CA GLU A 566 8.19 -7.84 -9.94
C GLU A 566 7.27 -9.01 -9.57
N PRO A 567 7.46 -10.20 -10.19
CA PRO A 567 6.71 -11.39 -9.81
C PRO A 567 6.92 -11.73 -8.35
N MET A 568 5.83 -11.87 -7.61
CA MET A 568 5.87 -12.36 -6.23
C MET A 568 6.12 -13.86 -6.22
N ALA A 569 6.80 -14.35 -5.19
CA ALA A 569 7.15 -15.76 -5.09
C ALA A 569 5.95 -16.75 -5.00
N PHE A 570 4.72 -16.26 -4.97
CA PHE A 570 3.49 -17.06 -4.98
C PHE A 570 2.84 -17.22 -6.35
N THR A 571 3.35 -16.57 -7.42
CA THR A 571 2.87 -16.89 -8.77
C THR A 571 3.23 -18.34 -9.07
N MET A 572 2.21 -19.21 -9.03
CA MET A 572 2.33 -20.57 -9.53
C MET A 572 2.93 -20.48 -10.93
N ALA A 573 3.92 -21.33 -11.21
CA ALA A 573 4.53 -21.41 -12.53
C ALA A 573 3.43 -21.41 -13.62
N PRO A 574 3.59 -20.65 -14.71
CA PRO A 574 2.59 -20.57 -15.80
C PRO A 574 2.18 -21.95 -16.35
N GLU A 575 3.01 -22.97 -16.11
CA GLU A 575 2.84 -24.34 -16.57
C GLU A 575 1.65 -25.08 -15.92
N ALA A 576 1.14 -24.64 -14.76
CA ALA A 576 0.00 -25.28 -14.11
C ALA A 576 -1.37 -24.93 -14.72
N HIS A 577 -1.46 -23.84 -15.48
CA HIS A 577 -2.71 -23.44 -16.15
C HIS A 577 -2.96 -24.21 -17.46
N ALA A 578 -1.92 -24.79 -18.07
CA ALA A 578 -2.07 -25.52 -19.32
C ALA A 578 -2.63 -26.95 -19.14
N THR A 579 -2.49 -27.54 -17.96
CA THR A 579 -2.81 -28.96 -17.72
C THR A 579 -4.12 -29.19 -16.97
N THR A 580 -4.68 -28.20 -16.29
CA THR A 580 -5.99 -28.30 -15.60
C THR A 580 -7.19 -27.96 -16.49
N ALA A 581 -6.98 -27.37 -17.68
CA ALA A 581 -8.04 -27.09 -18.65
C ALA A 581 -8.48 -28.33 -19.48
N LYS A 582 -7.91 -29.51 -19.23
CA LYS A 582 -8.25 -30.77 -19.91
C LYS A 582 -8.57 -31.88 -18.89
N GLY A 583 -9.61 -31.68 -18.09
CA GLY A 583 -10.08 -32.68 -17.13
C GLY A 583 -11.53 -32.46 -16.73
N SER A 584 -12.44 -33.12 -17.45
CA SER A 584 -13.87 -33.37 -17.21
C SER A 584 -14.54 -32.79 -15.95
N GLY A 585 -15.57 -31.98 -16.18
CA GLY A 585 -16.64 -31.69 -15.22
C GLY A 585 -17.55 -30.56 -15.74
N ASN A 586 -18.63 -30.91 -16.43
CA ASN A 586 -19.63 -29.99 -17.00
C ASN A 586 -20.05 -28.86 -16.03
N PRO A 587 -19.81 -27.58 -16.36
CA PRO A 587 -20.69 -26.50 -15.94
C PRO A 587 -21.89 -26.47 -16.89
N MET A 588 -23.08 -26.42 -16.31
CA MET A 588 -24.35 -26.31 -17.03
C MET A 588 -24.33 -25.18 -18.07
N THR A 589 -24.71 -25.57 -19.27
CA THR A 589 -25.10 -24.72 -20.40
C THR A 589 -26.15 -23.68 -20.01
N ALA A 590 -25.88 -22.41 -20.32
CA ALA A 590 -26.89 -21.44 -20.71
C ALA A 590 -26.48 -20.85 -22.06
N PHE A 591 -27.35 -21.10 -23.04
CA PHE A 591 -27.18 -20.89 -24.47
C PHE A 591 -27.11 -19.41 -24.83
N ASN A 592 -26.30 -19.08 -25.84
CA ASN A 592 -26.81 -18.27 -26.94
C ASN A 592 -26.26 -18.77 -28.29
N HIS A 593 -27.20 -19.20 -29.13
CA HIS A 593 -27.01 -19.45 -30.53
C HIS A 593 -26.75 -18.13 -31.28
N ALA A 594 -25.58 -18.02 -31.92
CA ALA A 594 -25.44 -17.33 -33.20
C ALA A 594 -24.27 -17.94 -33.99
N LYS A 595 -24.61 -18.96 -34.78
CA LYS A 595 -23.96 -19.50 -35.99
C LYS A 595 -22.42 -19.63 -36.00
N ASN A 596 -21.99 -20.90 -35.86
CA ASN A 596 -20.74 -21.42 -36.39
C ASN A 596 -20.58 -21.10 -37.90
N SER A 597 -19.42 -20.57 -38.26
CA SER A 597 -18.74 -20.95 -39.50
C SER A 597 -17.27 -21.20 -39.18
N THR A 598 -16.86 -22.43 -39.41
CA THR A 598 -15.53 -23.03 -39.28
C THR A 598 -14.37 -22.13 -39.71
N SER A 599 -13.38 -21.97 -38.84
CA SER A 599 -12.10 -21.32 -39.14
C SER A 599 -11.18 -22.27 -39.92
N ASN A 600 -10.97 -21.98 -41.20
CA ASN A 600 -9.69 -22.19 -41.86
C ASN A 600 -8.95 -20.85 -41.92
N SER A 601 -7.66 -20.88 -41.65
CA SER A 601 -6.77 -19.75 -41.47
C SER A 601 -6.68 -18.81 -42.68
N SER A 602 -7.17 -17.57 -42.53
CA SER A 602 -6.71 -16.42 -43.30
C SER A 602 -6.97 -15.12 -42.52
N GLN A 603 -5.95 -14.27 -42.37
CA GLN A 603 -6.09 -12.94 -41.76
C GLN A 603 -7.03 -12.07 -42.62
N ALA A 604 -8.10 -11.57 -42.03
CA ALA A 604 -9.07 -10.65 -42.65
C ALA A 604 -9.26 -9.41 -41.74
N CYS A 605 -9.66 -8.29 -42.33
CA CYS A 605 -9.94 -7.05 -41.58
C CYS A 605 -11.16 -7.21 -40.65
N ASP A 606 -11.07 -6.79 -39.38
CA ASP A 606 -12.14 -6.98 -38.39
C ASP A 606 -13.44 -6.22 -38.72
N TYR A 607 -13.35 -5.14 -39.50
CA TYR A 607 -14.51 -4.31 -39.82
C TYR A 607 -15.25 -4.78 -41.08
N CYS A 608 -14.53 -5.03 -42.19
CA CYS A 608 -15.13 -5.36 -43.48
C CYS A 608 -14.87 -6.79 -43.96
N ARG A 609 -14.08 -7.58 -43.23
CA ARG A 609 -13.79 -9.01 -43.45
C ARG A 609 -13.17 -9.39 -44.80
N SER A 610 -12.60 -8.45 -45.56
CA SER A 610 -11.85 -8.78 -46.78
C SER A 610 -10.46 -9.35 -46.45
N SER A 611 -10.03 -10.43 -47.10
CA SER A 611 -8.71 -11.04 -46.94
C SER A 611 -7.80 -10.74 -48.15
N SER A 612 -6.72 -9.99 -47.94
CA SER A 612 -5.66 -9.81 -48.95
C SER A 612 -4.28 -9.86 -48.29
N ARG A 613 -3.36 -10.66 -48.85
CA ARG A 613 -2.13 -11.15 -48.19
C ARG A 613 -1.01 -10.11 -47.97
N LYS A 614 -1.21 -8.83 -48.25
CA LYS A 614 -0.27 -7.76 -47.96
C LYS A 614 -1.07 -6.49 -47.83
N LEU A 615 -1.05 -5.79 -46.68
CA LEU A 615 -1.10 -4.33 -46.57
C LEU A 615 -1.17 -3.86 -45.11
N SER A 616 -0.50 -2.73 -44.86
CA SER A 616 -0.49 -1.94 -43.63
C SER A 616 -1.66 -0.94 -43.52
N ILE A 617 -2.60 -0.94 -44.48
CA ILE A 617 -3.85 -0.14 -44.52
C ILE A 617 -4.88 -0.88 -45.40
N CYS A 618 -6.11 -1.06 -44.93
CA CYS A 618 -7.17 -1.76 -45.67
C CYS A 618 -7.74 -0.92 -46.82
N LYS A 619 -7.73 -1.42 -48.07
CA LYS A 619 -8.27 -0.71 -49.25
C LYS A 619 -9.80 -0.56 -49.29
N GLY A 620 -10.54 -1.32 -48.48
CA GLY A 620 -12.01 -1.25 -48.46
C GLY A 620 -12.54 -0.10 -47.60
N CYS A 621 -11.90 0.18 -46.47
CA CYS A 621 -12.35 1.18 -45.50
C CYS A 621 -11.29 2.24 -45.13
N ASN A 622 -10.09 2.18 -45.71
CA ASN A 622 -8.95 3.08 -45.45
C ASN A 622 -8.47 3.15 -43.98
N ALA A 623 -8.86 2.20 -43.12
CA ALA A 623 -8.31 2.09 -41.77
C ALA A 623 -6.90 1.47 -41.79
N VAL A 624 -5.98 2.03 -40.99
CA VAL A 624 -4.59 1.56 -40.81
C VAL A 624 -4.57 0.30 -39.97
#